data_AF-A0A2Z6A2J6-F1
#
_entry.id   AF-A0A2Z6A2J6-F1
#
_cell.length_a   1.000
_cell.length_b   1.000
_cell.length_c   1.000
_cell.angle_alpha   90.00
_cell.angle_beta   90.00
_cell.angle_gamma   90.00
#
_symmetry.space_group_name_H-M   'P 1'
#
loop_
_entity.id
_entity.type
_entity.pdbx_description
1 polymer ?
#
loop_
_entity_poly.entity_id
_entity_poly.type
_entity_poly.pdbx_seq_one_letter_code
_entity_poly.pdbx_strand_id
1 'polypeptide(L)' 'WESSQRYVMMAANQSDKIVVVDTVKSKLEAIVNVGKVPHPGRGANFVDPQFGPVWATGHLGDETISL' A
#
# COMPACT_ATOMS: atom_id res chain seq x y z
N TRP A 1 6.73 3.59 1.16
CA TRP A 1 7.64 3.52 -0.01
C TRP A 1 7.70 2.08 -0.46
N GLU A 2 7.50 1.83 -1.75
CA GLU A 2 7.79 0.50 -2.30
C GLU A 2 9.31 0.29 -2.42
N SER A 3 9.72 -0.95 -2.63
CA SER A 3 11.12 -1.40 -2.61
C SER A 3 12.12 -0.52 -3.39
N SER A 4 11.73 0.00 -4.56
CA SER A 4 12.57 0.84 -5.42
C SER A 4 12.57 2.32 -5.05
N GLN A 5 11.80 2.70 -4.02
CA GLN A 5 11.64 4.07 -3.53
C GLN A 5 11.16 5.06 -4.60
N ARG A 6 10.35 4.59 -5.57
CA ARG A 6 9.71 5.47 -6.55
C ARG A 6 8.28 5.80 -6.16
N TYR A 7 7.56 4.86 -5.58
CA TYR A 7 6.16 5.06 -5.19
C TYR A 7 6.01 5.15 -3.68
N VAL A 8 5.23 6.13 -3.24
CA VAL A 8 4.76 6.24 -1.86
C VAL A 8 3.34 5.69 -1.79
N MET A 9 3.11 4.73 -0.88
CA MET A 9 1.80 4.19 -0.56
C MET A 9 1.37 4.72 0.81
N MET A 10 0.19 5.33 0.87
CA MET A 10 -0.39 5.92 2.09
C MET A 10 -1.81 5.43 2.28
N ALA A 11 -2.20 5.19 3.53
CA ALA A 11 -3.56 4.80 3.86
C ALA A 11 -4.49 6.02 3.92
N ALA A 12 -5.55 5.99 3.11
CA ALA A 12 -6.76 6.79 3.35
C ALA A 12 -7.70 5.95 4.22
N ASN A 13 -7.35 5.84 5.51
CA ASN A 13 -7.85 4.81 6.42
C ASN A 13 -9.37 4.71 6.52
N GLN A 14 -10.08 5.81 6.75
CA GLN A 14 -11.56 5.84 6.87
C GLN A 14 -12.28 5.70 5.53
N SER A 15 -11.55 5.45 4.45
CA SER A 15 -12.08 5.20 3.11
C SER A 15 -11.73 3.83 2.57
N ASP A 16 -11.09 2.97 3.38
CA ASP A 16 -10.67 1.60 3.02
C ASP A 16 -9.82 1.55 1.73
N LYS A 17 -8.90 2.52 1.60
CA LYS A 17 -8.09 2.72 0.39
C LYS A 17 -6.60 2.94 0.69
N ILE A 18 -5.76 2.49 -0.22
CA ILE A 18 -4.35 2.87 -0.35
C ILE A 18 -4.19 3.81 -1.55
N VAL A 19 -3.54 4.95 -1.33
CA VAL A 19 -3.19 5.93 -2.36
C VAL A 19 -1.74 5.72 -2.76
N VAL A 20 -1.48 5.61 -4.06
CA VAL A 20 -0.15 5.42 -4.64
C VAL A 20 0.25 6.69 -5.39
N VAL A 21 1.37 7.29 -5.01
CA VAL A 21 1.92 8.50 -5.65
C VAL A 21 3.27 8.18 -6.27
N ASP A 22 3.44 8.48 -7.57
CA ASP A 22 4.74 8.48 -8.25
C ASP A 22 5.50 9.75 -7.84
N THR A 23 6.58 9.60 -7.08
CA THR A 23 7.34 10.76 -6.57
C THR A 23 8.26 11.38 -7.62
N VAL A 24 8.60 10.65 -8.68
CA VAL A 24 9.41 11.16 -9.79
C VAL A 24 8.55 12.05 -10.68
N LYS A 25 7.32 11.61 -10.98
CA LYS A 25 6.36 12.39 -11.77
C LYS A 25 5.58 13.40 -10.95
N SER A 26 5.59 13.28 -9.62
CA SER A 26 4.76 14.05 -8.69
C SER A 26 3.27 13.96 -9.04
N LYS A 27 2.78 12.75 -9.32
CA LYS A 27 1.40 12.49 -9.74
C LYS A 27 0.78 11.32 -8.98
N LEU A 28 -0.54 11.36 -8.82
CA LEU A 28 -1.33 10.21 -8.41
C LEU A 28 -1.19 9.11 -9.46
N GLU A 29 -0.77 7.93 -9.03
CA GLU A 29 -0.65 6.75 -9.90
C GLU A 29 -1.89 5.87 -9.79
N ALA A 30 -2.33 5.58 -8.57
CA ALA A 30 -3.46 4.68 -8.33
C ALA A 30 -4.16 4.92 -6.99
N ILE A 31 -5.40 4.46 -6.90
CA ILE A 31 -6.17 4.32 -5.66
C ILE A 31 -6.65 2.88 -5.62
N VAL A 32 -6.21 2.13 -4.61
CA VAL A 32 -6.47 0.69 -4.46
C VAL A 32 -7.45 0.48 -3.30
N ASN A 33 -8.51 -0.28 -3.52
CA ASN A 33 -9.44 -0.70 -2.46
C ASN A 33 -8.84 -1.85 -1.67
N VAL A 34 -8.95 -1.80 -0.35
CA VAL A 34 -8.42 -2.83 0.57
C VAL A 34 -9.43 -3.15 1.67
N GLY A 35 -9.02 -3.91 2.69
CA GLY A 35 -9.83 -4.19 3.88
C GLY A 35 -10.11 -2.94 4.73
N LYS A 36 -10.75 -3.14 5.88
CA LYS A 36 -11.25 -2.06 6.73
C LYS A 36 -10.15 -1.35 7.51
N VAL A 37 -10.08 -0.03 7.42
CA VAL A 37 -9.14 0.80 8.19
C VAL A 37 -7.68 0.31 8.03
N PRO A 38 -7.11 0.39 6.81
CA PRO A 38 -5.71 0.01 6.58
C PRO A 38 -4.78 0.87 7.45
N HIS A 39 -3.80 0.22 8.09
CA HIS A 39 -2.87 0.88 9.00
C HIS A 39 -1.42 0.36 8.84
N PRO A 40 -0.74 0.78 7.75
CA PRO A 40 0.54 0.18 7.36
C PRO A 40 1.74 0.58 8.22
N GLY A 41 1.68 1.70 8.95
CA GLY A 41 2.90 2.39 9.37
C GLY A 41 3.71 2.80 8.14
N ARG A 42 4.90 2.20 7.92
CA ARG A 42 5.65 2.32 6.65
C ARG A 42 5.32 1.22 5.63
N GLY A 43 4.59 0.20 6.07
CA GLY A 43 4.33 -1.07 5.39
C GLY A 43 5.55 -1.99 5.31
N ALA A 44 5.38 -3.14 4.66
CA ALA A 44 6.42 -4.16 4.52
C ALA A 44 6.68 -4.48 3.05
N ASN A 45 7.94 -4.38 2.61
CA ASN A 45 8.33 -4.74 1.25
C ASN A 45 8.96 -6.14 1.25
N PHE A 46 8.56 -6.99 0.31
CA PHE A 46 9.19 -8.29 0.07
C PHE A 46 8.92 -8.77 -1.36
N VAL A 47 9.56 -9.86 -1.77
CA VAL A 47 9.30 -10.52 -3.06
C VAL A 47 8.39 -11.70 -2.81
N ASP A 48 7.15 -11.61 -3.28
CA ASP A 48 6.22 -12.72 -3.30
C ASP A 48 6.57 -13.70 -4.43
N PRO A 49 6.56 -15.03 -4.21
CA PRO A 49 6.91 -16.02 -5.23
C PRO A 49 6.02 -15.98 -6.48
N GLN A 50 4.77 -15.53 -6.36
CA GLN A 50 3.79 -15.50 -7.44
C GLN A 50 3.67 -14.10 -8.06
N PHE A 51 3.66 -13.06 -7.24
CA PHE A 51 3.39 -11.68 -7.68
C PHE A 51 4.63 -10.80 -7.84
N GLY A 52 5.82 -11.29 -7.44
CA GLY A 52 7.06 -10.52 -7.51
C GLY A 52 7.15 -9.48 -6.38
N PRO A 53 7.84 -8.34 -6.59
CA PRO A 53 7.95 -7.30 -5.56
C PRO A 53 6.59 -6.74 -5.16
N VAL A 54 6.25 -6.85 -3.87
CA VAL A 54 4.99 -6.36 -3.28
C VAL A 54 5.26 -5.48 -2.07
N TRP A 55 4.24 -4.69 -1.71
CA TRP A 55 4.21 -3.94 -0.47
C TRP A 55 2.94 -4.27 0.29
N ALA A 56 3.07 -4.59 1.58
CA ALA A 56 1.97 -5.08 2.38
C ALA A 56 1.48 -4.08 3.43
N THR A 57 0.18 -4.14 3.72
CA THR A 57 -0.47 -3.47 4.85
C THR A 57 -1.35 -4.42 5.64
N GLY A 58 -1.33 -4.27 6.97
CA GLY A 58 -2.37 -4.79 7.84
C GLY A 58 -3.51 -3.79 8.05
N HIS A 59 -4.55 -4.23 8.73
CA HIS A 59 -5.79 -3.50 8.93
C HIS A 59 -6.15 -3.47 10.42
N LEU A 60 -6.68 -2.35 10.90
CA LEU A 60 -7.20 -2.24 12.27
C LEU A 60 -8.68 -2.61 12.36
N GLY A 61 -9.40 -2.53 11.24
CA GLY A 61 -10.84 -2.78 11.18
C GLY A 61 -11.22 -4.22 10.86
N ASP A 62 -10.24 -5.06 10.49
CA ASP A 62 -10.39 -6.50 10.26
C ASP A 62 -9.02 -7.22 10.32
N GLU A 63 -9.02 -8.54 10.14
CA GLU A 63 -7.84 -9.40 10.23
C GLU A 63 -7.08 -9.57 8.90
N THR A 64 -7.41 -8.77 7.87
CA THR A 64 -6.87 -8.97 6.53
C THR A 64 -5.46 -8.40 6.37
N ILE A 65 -4.69 -8.97 5.45
CA ILE A 65 -3.44 -8.39 4.93
C ILE A 65 -3.63 -8.20 3.42
N SER A 66 -3.29 -7.01 2.92
CA SER A 66 -3.31 -6.69 1.48
C SER A 66 -1.89 -6.55 0.96
N LEU A 67 -1.64 -7.07 -0.25
CA LEU A 67 -0.37 -7.04 -0.99
C LEU A 67 -0.50 -6.28 -2.31
#